data_AF-A0A8H5QH84-F1
#
_entry.id   AF-A0A8H5QH84-F1
#
_cell.length_a   1.000
_cell.length_b   1.000
_cell.length_c   1.000
_cell.angle_alpha   90.00
_cell.angle_beta   90.00
_cell.angle_gamma   90.00
#
_symmetry.space_group_name_H-M   'P 1'
#
loop_
_entity.id
_entity.type
_entity.pdbx_description
1 polymer ?
#
loop_
_entity_poly.entity_id
_entity_poly.type
_entity_poly.pdbx_seq_one_letter_code
_entity_poly.pdbx_strand_id
1 'polypeptide(L)'
;MEKSRILVLGALGYIILSDKDDIYEYEKYREKIEPFPQRSTDVTVVEYGQQLGVRTYIVSSPIIYGLGSGFFNRRSMQIEALIRDARQDGYVSQVGDGKGEWDYVHIDDLVALYELLIVHILKGDDISFDAAGYYFSETGYVSWKEISQHIAQAGKELGLLKTDNVKELTLEEASEKLLKRGPDVAELGWGSRSRTRADRSREIG
;
A
#
# COMPACT_ATOMS: atom_id res chain seq x y z
N MET A 1 18.53 -19.00 -3.89
CA MET A 1 18.98 -17.62 -4.14
C MET A 1 17.75 -16.75 -4.09
N GLU A 2 17.50 -16.16 -2.94
CA GLU A 2 16.29 -15.41 -2.60
C GLU A 2 16.35 -14.07 -3.33
N LYS A 3 15.69 -13.98 -4.49
CA LYS A 3 15.53 -12.73 -5.21
C LYS A 3 14.55 -11.87 -4.41
N SER A 4 15.02 -11.13 -3.42
CA SER A 4 14.20 -10.14 -2.74
C SER A 4 13.97 -8.94 -3.68
N ARG A 5 13.05 -9.13 -4.65
CA ARG A 5 12.58 -8.11 -5.59
C ARG A 5 11.54 -7.26 -4.91
N ILE A 6 11.92 -6.07 -4.49
CA ILE A 6 11.10 -5.27 -3.59
C ILE A 6 10.88 -3.89 -4.20
N LEU A 7 9.67 -3.67 -4.65
CA LEU A 7 9.35 -2.52 -5.48
C LEU A 7 8.67 -1.40 -4.67
N VAL A 8 8.08 -1.73 -3.51
CA VAL A 8 7.38 -0.79 -2.62
C VAL A 8 8.22 -0.49 -1.38
N LEU A 9 8.13 0.75 -0.86
CA LEU A 9 8.67 1.12 0.45
C LEU A 9 8.24 0.09 1.51
N GLY A 10 9.19 -0.36 2.34
CA GLY A 10 8.91 -1.31 3.41
C GLY A 10 8.87 -2.79 3.03
N ALA A 11 9.26 -3.18 1.79
CA ALA A 11 9.22 -4.59 1.38
C ALA A 11 10.48 -5.45 1.54
N LEU A 12 11.59 -4.91 2.07
CA LEU A 12 12.87 -5.63 2.31
C LEU A 12 13.00 -6.11 3.75
N GLY A 13 12.68 -7.39 3.96
CA GLY A 13 12.98 -8.09 5.21
C GLY A 13 12.34 -7.41 6.42
N TYR A 14 12.89 -7.66 7.60
CA TYR A 14 12.33 -7.18 8.87
C TYR A 14 12.49 -5.65 9.10
N ILE A 15 12.96 -4.87 8.12
CA ILE A 15 13.19 -3.43 8.29
C ILE A 15 11.88 -2.68 8.07
N ILE A 16 11.37 -2.07 9.14
CA ILE A 16 10.21 -1.19 9.12
C ILE A 16 10.73 0.25 9.09
N LEU A 17 10.59 0.92 7.96
CA LEU A 17 11.01 2.31 7.77
C LEU A 17 9.98 3.26 8.38
N SER A 18 10.46 4.30 9.04
CA SER A 18 9.67 5.46 9.45
C SER A 18 9.68 6.51 8.34
N ASP A 19 8.58 7.24 8.16
CA ASP A 19 8.63 8.46 7.35
C ASP A 19 9.66 9.48 7.88
N LYS A 20 10.09 9.39 9.14
CA LYS A 20 11.20 10.19 9.71
C LYS A 20 12.61 9.75 9.29
N ASP A 21 12.76 8.57 8.72
CA ASP A 21 14.04 8.12 8.16
C ASP A 21 14.38 8.91 6.88
N ASP A 22 15.61 8.77 6.37
CA ASP A 22 16.02 9.36 5.09
C ASP A 22 15.44 8.56 3.91
N ILE A 23 14.13 8.71 3.70
CA ILE A 23 13.39 7.98 2.67
C ILE A 23 13.86 8.37 1.27
N TYR A 24 14.19 9.64 1.04
CA TYR A 24 14.70 10.10 -0.25
C TYR A 24 16.01 9.41 -0.64
N GLU A 25 17.01 9.38 0.25
CA GLU A 25 18.27 8.69 -0.06
C GLU A 25 18.08 7.16 -0.13
N TYR A 26 17.19 6.60 0.68
CA TYR A 26 16.80 5.20 0.54
C TYR A 26 16.22 4.92 -0.85
N GLU A 27 15.30 5.74 -1.33
CA GLU A 27 14.71 5.60 -2.65
C GLU A 27 15.75 5.72 -3.76
N LYS A 28 16.63 6.71 -3.71
CA LYS A 28 17.74 6.84 -4.68
C LYS A 28 18.67 5.64 -4.68
N TYR A 29 18.99 5.10 -3.51
CA TYR A 29 19.79 3.89 -3.40
C TYR A 29 19.09 2.71 -4.09
N ARG A 30 17.80 2.50 -3.83
CA ARG A 30 17.02 1.41 -4.42
C ARG A 30 16.83 1.58 -5.93
N GLU A 31 16.64 2.81 -6.39
CA GLU A 31 16.46 3.14 -7.81
C GLU A 31 17.70 2.79 -8.65
N LYS A 32 18.90 2.92 -8.08
CA LYS A 32 20.16 2.48 -8.72
C LYS A 32 20.27 0.95 -8.86
N ILE A 33 19.56 0.19 -8.03
CA ILE A 33 19.58 -1.28 -8.04
C ILE A 33 18.52 -1.82 -8.99
N GLU A 34 17.28 -1.38 -8.80
CA GLU A 34 16.12 -1.82 -9.57
C GLU A 34 15.14 -0.66 -9.70
N PRO A 35 15.11 0.01 -10.86
CA PRO A 35 14.18 1.10 -11.12
C PRO A 35 12.72 0.67 -10.94
N PHE A 36 11.93 1.50 -10.28
CA PHE A 36 10.50 1.26 -10.13
C PHE A 36 9.69 2.52 -10.42
N PRO A 37 8.70 2.50 -11.32
CA PRO A 37 8.05 3.72 -11.80
C PRO A 37 7.54 4.69 -10.71
N GLN A 38 6.99 4.15 -9.62
CA GLN A 38 6.55 4.99 -8.49
C GLN A 38 7.74 5.70 -7.84
N ARG A 39 8.80 4.95 -7.54
CA ARG A 39 10.03 5.49 -6.93
C ARG A 39 10.75 6.46 -7.86
N SER A 40 10.83 6.16 -9.15
CA SER A 40 11.36 7.09 -10.15
C SER A 40 10.59 8.40 -10.12
N THR A 41 9.27 8.35 -9.96
CA THR A 41 8.41 9.54 -9.85
C THR A 41 8.71 10.31 -8.57
N ASP A 42 8.77 9.64 -7.42
CA ASP A 42 9.03 10.25 -6.12
C ASP A 42 10.38 10.99 -6.10
N VAL A 43 11.46 10.32 -6.54
CA VAL A 43 12.79 10.93 -6.68
C VAL A 43 12.78 12.13 -7.63
N THR A 44 12.12 12.00 -8.79
CA THR A 44 12.02 13.07 -9.79
C THR A 44 11.29 14.29 -9.22
N VAL A 45 10.19 14.08 -8.49
CA VAL A 45 9.42 15.16 -7.87
C VAL A 45 10.30 15.95 -6.91
N VAL A 46 11.03 15.28 -6.01
CA VAL A 46 11.94 15.94 -5.07
C VAL A 46 13.05 16.70 -5.80
N GLU A 47 13.74 16.06 -6.75
CA GLU A 47 14.86 16.67 -7.46
C GLU A 47 14.45 17.93 -8.25
N TYR A 48 13.37 17.85 -9.02
CA TYR A 48 12.89 18.99 -9.80
C TYR A 48 12.22 20.06 -8.94
N GLY A 49 11.52 19.67 -7.87
CA GLY A 49 10.97 20.60 -6.90
C GLY A 49 12.04 21.49 -6.30
N GLN A 50 13.12 20.89 -5.80
CA GLN A 50 14.29 21.61 -5.28
C GLN A 50 14.94 22.51 -6.34
N GLN A 51 15.15 22.02 -7.55
CA GLN A 51 15.75 22.79 -8.65
C GLN A 51 14.91 24.03 -9.02
N LEU A 52 13.59 23.91 -8.95
CA LEU A 52 12.65 24.98 -9.34
C LEU A 52 12.21 25.85 -8.15
N GLY A 53 12.66 25.55 -6.93
CA GLY A 53 12.22 26.24 -5.71
C GLY A 53 10.75 25.98 -5.35
N VAL A 54 10.21 24.83 -5.75
CA VAL A 54 8.86 24.36 -5.44
C VAL A 54 8.94 23.33 -4.31
N ARG A 55 8.34 23.62 -3.16
CA ARG A 55 8.30 22.68 -2.03
C ARG A 55 7.51 21.43 -2.41
N THR A 56 8.06 20.25 -2.13
CA THR A 56 7.37 18.97 -2.41
C THR A 56 6.98 18.22 -1.15
N TYR A 57 5.84 17.53 -1.23
CA TYR A 57 5.29 16.69 -0.17
C TYR A 57 4.81 15.38 -0.81
N ILE A 58 5.33 14.25 -0.35
CA ILE A 58 5.01 12.92 -0.87
C ILE A 58 4.22 12.15 0.18
N VAL A 59 2.98 11.80 -0.15
CA VAL A 59 2.14 10.94 0.69
C VAL A 59 2.21 9.52 0.17
N SER A 60 2.83 8.62 0.92
CA SER A 60 2.89 7.20 0.60
C SER A 60 1.74 6.46 1.27
N SER A 61 0.94 5.76 0.46
CA SER A 61 -0.27 5.09 0.92
C SER A 61 -0.17 3.57 0.76
N PRO A 62 -0.53 2.79 1.79
CA PRO A 62 -0.49 1.34 1.73
C PRO A 62 -1.83 0.80 1.18
N ILE A 63 -2.38 -0.30 1.73
CA ILE A 63 -3.73 -0.75 1.35
C ILE A 63 -4.76 0.29 1.79
N ILE A 64 -5.35 0.99 0.81
CA ILE A 64 -6.47 1.89 1.06
C ILE A 64 -7.76 1.06 1.08
N TYR A 65 -8.51 1.12 2.18
CA TYR A 65 -9.79 0.44 2.35
C TYR A 65 -10.90 1.39 2.78
N GLY A 66 -12.14 0.91 2.75
CA GLY A 66 -13.34 1.72 2.96
C GLY A 66 -14.03 2.12 1.65
N LEU A 67 -15.26 2.65 1.78
CA LEU A 67 -16.04 3.14 0.64
C LEU A 67 -15.80 4.64 0.48
N GLY A 68 -15.10 5.01 -0.59
CA GLY A 68 -14.80 6.41 -0.87
C GLY A 68 -16.02 7.23 -1.29
N SER A 69 -16.03 8.52 -0.94
CA SER A 69 -17.05 9.50 -1.31
C SER A 69 -16.77 10.25 -2.63
N GLY A 70 -15.56 10.13 -3.16
CA GLY A 70 -15.09 10.85 -4.36
C GLY A 70 -15.75 10.41 -5.68
N PHE A 71 -15.41 11.07 -6.79
CA PHE A 71 -16.04 10.82 -8.10
C PHE A 71 -15.53 9.59 -8.85
N PHE A 72 -14.35 9.07 -8.50
CA PHE A 72 -13.66 8.03 -9.26
C PHE A 72 -13.78 6.66 -8.59
N ASN A 73 -12.68 5.91 -8.50
CA ASN A 73 -12.66 4.64 -7.79
C ASN A 73 -13.03 4.86 -6.31
N ARG A 74 -14.06 4.15 -5.85
CA ARG A 74 -14.59 4.23 -4.47
C ARG A 74 -14.32 2.97 -3.66
N ARG A 75 -13.59 2.01 -4.20
CA ARG A 75 -13.35 0.70 -3.58
C ARG A 75 -11.86 0.42 -3.50
N SER A 76 -11.46 -0.35 -2.50
CA SER A 76 -10.11 -0.87 -2.41
C SER A 76 -9.77 -1.74 -3.62
N MET A 77 -8.57 -1.60 -4.19
CA MET A 77 -8.17 -2.35 -5.38
C MET A 77 -7.93 -3.83 -5.07
N GLN A 78 -7.13 -4.15 -4.05
CA GLN A 78 -6.80 -5.53 -3.71
C GLN A 78 -7.99 -6.26 -3.07
N ILE A 79 -8.65 -5.66 -2.07
CA ILE A 79 -9.78 -6.31 -1.39
C ILE A 79 -10.92 -6.59 -2.39
N GLU A 80 -11.21 -5.67 -3.32
CA GLU A 80 -12.20 -5.90 -4.37
C GLU A 80 -11.79 -7.04 -5.32
N ALA A 81 -10.50 -7.19 -5.63
CA ALA A 81 -10.03 -8.30 -6.47
C ALA A 81 -10.31 -9.67 -5.81
N LEU A 82 -10.05 -9.80 -4.50
CA LEU A 82 -10.38 -11.01 -3.74
C LEU A 82 -11.89 -11.25 -3.66
N ILE A 83 -12.70 -10.21 -3.44
CA ILE A 83 -14.17 -10.32 -3.39
C ILE A 83 -14.73 -10.78 -4.75
N ARG A 84 -14.21 -10.24 -5.85
CA ARG A 84 -14.64 -10.62 -7.21
C ARG A 84 -14.30 -12.07 -7.53
N ASP A 85 -13.08 -12.48 -7.20
CA ASP A 85 -12.64 -13.88 -7.32
C ASP A 85 -13.53 -14.80 -6.50
N ALA A 86 -13.79 -14.43 -5.24
CA ALA A 86 -14.62 -15.23 -4.34
C ALA A 86 -16.06 -15.38 -4.83
N ARG A 87 -16.63 -14.33 -5.42
CA ARG A 87 -17.97 -14.38 -6.02
C ARG A 87 -18.00 -15.31 -7.24
N GLN A 88 -16.92 -15.38 -8.01
CA GLN A 88 -16.83 -16.25 -9.18
C GLN A 88 -16.68 -17.73 -8.77
N ASP A 89 -15.82 -18.00 -7.78
CA ASP A 89 -15.45 -19.37 -7.39
C ASP A 89 -16.34 -19.97 -6.29
N GLY A 90 -17.04 -19.12 -5.54
CA GLY A 90 -17.87 -19.52 -4.39
C GLY A 90 -17.08 -19.80 -3.11
N TYR A 91 -15.78 -19.47 -3.08
CA TYR A 91 -14.90 -19.51 -1.91
C TYR A 91 -13.84 -18.42 -2.04
N VAL A 92 -13.26 -17.96 -0.93
CA VAL A 92 -12.20 -16.95 -0.99
C VAL A 92 -10.85 -17.60 -1.24
N SER A 93 -10.01 -16.93 -2.03
CA SER A 93 -8.65 -17.36 -2.33
C SER A 93 -7.60 -16.64 -1.47
N GLN A 94 -6.43 -17.24 -1.31
CA GLN A 94 -5.24 -16.68 -0.66
C GLN A 94 -4.02 -17.09 -1.47
N VAL A 95 -3.06 -16.18 -1.68
CA VAL A 95 -1.84 -16.50 -2.42
C VAL A 95 -0.82 -17.14 -1.49
N GLY A 96 -0.33 -18.33 -1.83
CA GLY A 96 0.58 -19.11 -0.98
C GLY A 96 0.05 -19.32 0.44
N ASP A 97 0.94 -19.29 1.44
CA ASP A 97 0.55 -19.36 2.85
C ASP A 97 -0.08 -18.05 3.39
N GLY A 98 -0.13 -17.02 2.52
CA GLY A 98 -0.52 -15.62 2.73
C GLY A 98 -0.07 -15.00 4.05
N LYS A 99 1.17 -15.31 4.45
CA LYS A 99 1.89 -14.58 5.50
C LYS A 99 2.39 -13.20 5.05
N GLY A 100 2.25 -12.84 3.77
CA GLY A 100 2.48 -11.48 3.31
C GLY A 100 1.64 -10.50 4.12
N GLU A 101 2.28 -9.48 4.68
CA GLU A 101 1.67 -8.48 5.56
C GLU A 101 1.84 -7.10 4.97
N TRP A 102 0.76 -6.34 4.88
CA TRP A 102 0.79 -4.97 4.40
C TRP A 102 0.18 -4.05 5.43
N ASP A 103 0.71 -2.83 5.50
CA ASP A 103 0.01 -1.75 6.17
C ASP A 103 -1.35 -1.47 5.52
N TYR A 104 -2.24 -0.81 6.26
CA TYR A 104 -3.50 -0.32 5.73
C TYR A 104 -3.81 1.09 6.22
N VAL A 105 -4.73 1.76 5.51
CA VAL A 105 -5.33 3.04 5.90
C VAL A 105 -6.78 3.09 5.45
N HIS A 106 -7.67 3.57 6.31
CA HIS A 106 -9.05 3.85 5.89
C HIS A 106 -9.07 5.09 4.99
N ILE A 107 -9.91 5.10 3.94
CA ILE A 107 -9.98 6.22 2.99
C ILE A 107 -10.26 7.56 3.69
N ASP A 108 -11.09 7.58 4.72
CA ASP A 108 -11.39 8.81 5.46
C ASP A 108 -10.17 9.32 6.25
N ASP A 109 -9.36 8.42 6.82
CA ASP A 109 -8.12 8.79 7.52
C ASP A 109 -7.07 9.33 6.54
N LEU A 110 -6.97 8.72 5.35
CA LEU A 110 -6.11 9.21 4.29
C LEU A 110 -6.53 10.61 3.82
N VAL A 111 -7.83 10.83 3.63
CA VAL A 111 -8.36 12.16 3.28
C VAL A 111 -8.02 13.18 4.36
N ALA A 112 -8.20 12.83 5.64
CA ALA A 112 -7.85 13.71 6.75
C ALA A 112 -6.35 14.08 6.75
N LEU A 113 -5.44 13.15 6.44
CA LEU A 113 -4.02 13.46 6.30
C LEU A 113 -3.74 14.47 5.17
N TYR A 114 -4.38 14.32 4.00
CA TYR A 114 -4.25 15.30 2.92
C TYR A 114 -4.78 16.67 3.34
N GLU A 115 -5.93 16.74 4.01
CA GLU A 115 -6.48 17.99 4.52
C GLU A 115 -5.55 18.67 5.53
N LEU A 116 -4.98 17.90 6.47
CA LEU A 116 -4.02 18.39 7.45
C LEU A 116 -2.79 19.00 6.77
N LEU A 117 -2.19 18.29 5.81
CA LEU A 117 -1.04 18.80 5.06
C LEU A 117 -1.38 20.10 4.34
N ILE A 118 -2.52 20.18 3.66
CA ILE A 118 -2.96 21.40 2.97
C ILE A 118 -3.14 22.56 3.96
N VAL A 119 -3.75 22.31 5.12
CA VAL A 119 -3.95 23.33 6.16
C VAL A 119 -2.61 23.87 6.67
N HIS A 120 -1.65 23.01 7.01
CA HIS A 120 -0.32 23.41 7.45
C HIS A 120 0.42 24.22 6.38
N ILE A 121 0.36 23.78 5.12
CA ILE A 121 0.96 24.49 3.97
C ILE A 121 0.37 25.90 3.83
N LEU A 122 -0.95 26.04 3.89
CA LEU A 122 -1.64 27.32 3.74
C LEU A 122 -1.39 28.29 4.90
N LYS A 123 -1.19 27.76 6.12
CA LYS A 123 -0.81 28.56 7.29
C LYS A 123 0.65 28.99 7.28
N GLY A 124 1.48 28.32 6.49
CA GLY A 124 2.93 28.52 6.51
C GLY A 124 3.59 27.88 7.74
N ASP A 125 2.98 26.83 8.29
CA ASP A 125 3.55 26.06 9.39
C ASP A 125 4.84 25.36 8.93
N ASP A 126 5.79 25.18 9.86
CA ASP A 126 7.09 24.55 9.60
C ASP A 126 6.95 23.02 9.62
N ILE A 127 6.36 22.47 8.56
CA ILE A 127 6.30 21.02 8.31
C ILE A 127 7.34 20.59 7.29
N SER A 128 7.87 19.36 7.42
CA SER A 128 8.93 18.87 6.55
C SER A 128 8.51 18.82 5.07
N PHE A 129 9.43 19.17 4.17
CA PHE A 129 9.23 19.22 2.72
C PHE A 129 10.50 18.73 2.00
N ASP A 130 10.43 18.62 0.67
CA ASP A 130 11.51 18.14 -0.22
C ASP A 130 12.01 16.74 0.18
N ALA A 131 13.32 16.56 0.35
CA ALA A 131 13.92 15.28 0.73
C ALA A 131 13.43 14.76 2.10
N ALA A 132 12.98 15.66 2.98
CA ALA A 132 12.37 15.31 4.26
C ALA A 132 10.83 15.30 4.19
N GLY A 133 10.23 15.54 3.02
CA GLY A 133 8.79 15.75 2.82
C GLY A 133 7.98 14.47 2.61
N TYR A 134 8.40 13.35 3.17
CA TYR A 134 7.66 12.08 3.08
C TYR A 134 6.67 11.93 4.23
N TYR A 135 5.47 11.46 3.93
CA TYR A 135 4.39 11.25 4.89
C TYR A 135 3.78 9.89 4.62
N PHE A 136 3.94 8.95 5.56
CA PHE A 136 3.28 7.65 5.45
C PHE A 136 1.90 7.73 6.08
N SER A 137 0.94 7.00 5.52
CA SER A 137 -0.46 7.06 5.99
C SER A 137 -0.92 5.81 6.74
N GLU A 138 -0.02 4.90 7.10
CA GLU A 138 -0.40 3.68 7.81
C GLU A 138 -1.10 3.97 9.14
N THR A 139 -2.17 3.22 9.41
CA THR A 139 -2.89 3.22 10.70
C THR A 139 -2.83 1.85 11.38
N GLY A 140 -2.15 0.88 10.78
CA GLY A 140 -2.15 -0.51 11.18
C GLY A 140 -1.70 -1.40 10.03
N TYR A 141 -1.77 -2.71 10.26
CA TYR A 141 -1.35 -3.72 9.30
C TYR A 141 -2.15 -5.00 9.40
N VAL A 142 -2.11 -5.80 8.34
CA VAL A 142 -2.86 -7.05 8.24
C VAL A 142 -2.14 -8.04 7.33
N SER A 143 -2.27 -9.33 7.61
CA SER A 143 -1.83 -10.38 6.68
C SER A 143 -2.87 -10.64 5.59
N TRP A 144 -2.43 -11.11 4.42
CA TRP A 144 -3.36 -11.56 3.38
C TRP A 144 -4.22 -12.73 3.84
N LYS A 145 -3.73 -13.57 4.77
CA LYS A 145 -4.51 -14.59 5.45
C LYS A 145 -5.73 -14.02 6.17
N GLU A 146 -5.50 -13.00 7.00
CA GLU A 146 -6.56 -12.34 7.77
C GLU A 146 -7.56 -11.64 6.84
N ILE A 147 -7.09 -10.94 5.79
CA ILE A 147 -7.98 -10.33 4.79
C ILE A 147 -8.89 -11.40 4.15
N SER A 148 -8.31 -12.50 3.65
CA SER A 148 -9.10 -13.56 2.99
C SER A 148 -10.10 -14.20 3.96
N GLN A 149 -9.72 -14.40 5.22
CA GLN A 149 -10.60 -14.93 6.25
C GLN A 149 -11.76 -13.97 6.58
N HIS A 150 -11.49 -12.68 6.73
CA HIS A 150 -12.53 -11.67 6.96
C HIS A 150 -13.53 -11.61 5.80
N ILE A 151 -13.05 -11.67 4.56
CA ILE A 151 -13.93 -11.71 3.37
C ILE A 151 -14.77 -12.99 3.39
N ALA A 152 -14.18 -14.15 3.73
CA ALA A 152 -14.88 -15.42 3.70
C ALA A 152 -15.98 -15.50 4.77
N GLN A 153 -15.67 -15.03 5.98
CA GLN A 153 -16.62 -14.91 7.08
C GLN A 153 -17.77 -13.97 6.73
N ALA A 154 -17.46 -12.73 6.30
CA ALA A 154 -18.48 -11.76 5.92
C ALA A 154 -19.36 -12.28 4.76
N GLY A 155 -18.75 -12.93 3.77
CA GLY A 155 -19.47 -13.52 2.65
C GLY A 155 -20.45 -14.62 3.09
N LYS A 156 -20.06 -15.47 4.05
CA LYS A 156 -20.92 -16.51 4.62
C LYS A 156 -22.05 -15.92 5.47
N GLU A 157 -21.74 -14.95 6.33
CA GLU A 157 -22.72 -14.24 7.17
C GLU A 157 -23.79 -13.53 6.33
N LEU A 158 -23.39 -12.95 5.19
CA LEU A 158 -24.30 -12.31 4.23
C LEU A 158 -25.04 -13.31 3.32
N GLY A 159 -24.78 -14.62 3.44
CA GLY A 159 -25.37 -15.65 2.58
C GLY A 159 -24.89 -15.62 1.12
N LEU A 160 -23.82 -14.88 0.84
CA LEU A 160 -23.21 -14.76 -0.49
C LEU A 160 -22.25 -15.92 -0.80
N LEU A 161 -21.66 -16.52 0.23
CA LEU A 161 -20.83 -17.71 0.15
C LEU A 161 -21.44 -18.83 0.99
N LYS A 162 -21.30 -20.08 0.53
CA LYS A 162 -21.76 -21.26 1.28
C LYS A 162 -20.81 -21.66 2.41
N THR A 163 -19.57 -21.15 2.36
CA THR A 163 -18.48 -21.51 3.26
C THR A 163 -17.59 -20.31 3.50
N ASP A 164 -16.94 -20.31 4.65
CA ASP A 164 -15.89 -19.41 5.12
C ASP A 164 -14.49 -20.01 4.89
N ASN A 165 -14.40 -21.12 4.16
CA ASN A 165 -13.12 -21.73 3.81
C ASN A 165 -12.35 -20.84 2.83
N VAL A 166 -11.06 -20.67 3.12
CA VAL A 166 -10.09 -20.03 2.25
C VAL A 166 -9.27 -21.11 1.54
N LYS A 167 -9.04 -20.95 0.24
CA LYS A 167 -8.18 -21.84 -0.56
C LYS A 167 -6.92 -21.15 -1.01
N GLU A 168 -5.84 -21.90 -1.02
CA GLU A 168 -4.55 -21.43 -1.53
C GLU A 168 -4.57 -21.36 -3.06
N LEU A 169 -3.93 -20.33 -3.61
CA LEU A 169 -3.57 -20.15 -5.01
C LEU A 169 -2.05 -20.10 -5.13
N THR A 170 -1.53 -20.66 -6.22
CA THR A 170 -0.16 -20.40 -6.65
C THR A 170 -0.01 -18.96 -7.12
N LEU A 171 1.24 -18.49 -7.23
CA LEU A 171 1.52 -17.15 -7.79
C LEU A 171 1.04 -17.05 -9.24
N GLU A 172 1.19 -18.11 -10.02
CA GLU A 172 0.72 -18.21 -11.40
C GLU A 172 -0.80 -18.05 -11.47
N GLU A 173 -1.56 -18.80 -10.66
CA GLU A 173 -3.02 -18.70 -10.62
C GLU A 173 -3.47 -17.31 -10.15
N ALA A 174 -2.82 -16.76 -9.13
CA ALA A 174 -3.10 -15.41 -8.63
C ALA A 174 -2.86 -14.35 -9.71
N SER A 175 -1.83 -14.52 -10.55
CA SER A 175 -1.50 -13.62 -11.64
C SER A 175 -2.56 -13.58 -12.75
N GLU A 176 -3.31 -14.67 -12.93
CA GLU A 176 -4.37 -14.79 -13.93
C GLU A 176 -5.75 -14.40 -13.39
N LYS A 177 -5.99 -14.63 -12.10
CA LYS A 177 -7.31 -14.44 -11.47
C LYS A 177 -7.51 -13.06 -10.87
N LEU A 178 -6.52 -12.55 -10.13
CA LEU A 178 -6.67 -11.37 -9.28
C LEU A 178 -6.50 -10.07 -10.07
N LEU A 179 -5.37 -9.37 -9.92
CA LEU A 179 -5.16 -8.09 -10.61
C LEU A 179 -4.86 -8.24 -12.09
N LYS A 180 -4.52 -9.44 -12.59
CA LYS A 180 -4.23 -9.72 -14.01
C LYS A 180 -3.08 -8.90 -14.57
N ARG A 181 -2.03 -8.70 -13.77
CA ARG A 181 -0.86 -7.86 -14.09
C ARG A 181 0.46 -8.66 -14.14
N GLY A 182 0.38 -9.98 -14.25
CA GLY A 182 1.54 -10.88 -14.32
C GLY A 182 2.09 -11.29 -12.95
N PRO A 183 3.04 -12.25 -12.94
CA PRO A 183 3.51 -12.92 -11.73
C PRO A 183 4.30 -11.98 -10.79
N ASP A 184 5.12 -11.06 -11.33
CA ASP A 184 5.89 -10.13 -10.49
C ASP A 184 4.96 -9.20 -9.67
N VAL A 185 3.84 -8.75 -10.26
CA VAL A 185 2.84 -7.93 -9.55
C VAL A 185 2.04 -8.77 -8.57
N ALA A 186 1.82 -10.05 -8.86
CA ALA A 186 1.15 -10.95 -7.93
C ALA A 186 2.04 -11.26 -6.71
N GLU A 187 3.32 -11.56 -6.93
CA GLU A 187 4.30 -11.77 -5.86
C GLU A 187 4.45 -10.50 -5.01
N LEU A 188 4.63 -9.35 -5.65
CA LEU A 188 4.70 -8.07 -4.94
C LEU A 188 3.41 -7.80 -4.16
N GLY A 189 2.26 -7.89 -4.81
CA GLY A 189 0.98 -7.46 -4.23
C GLY A 189 0.44 -8.39 -3.16
N TRP A 190 0.75 -9.69 -3.20
CA TRP A 190 0.12 -10.71 -2.34
C TRP A 190 1.10 -11.57 -1.54
N GLY A 191 2.35 -11.68 -2.00
CA GLY A 191 3.39 -12.48 -1.34
C GLY A 191 4.38 -11.67 -0.51
N SER A 192 4.45 -10.35 -0.72
CA SER A 192 5.41 -9.49 -0.02
C SER A 192 4.92 -9.03 1.36
N ARG A 193 5.87 -8.54 2.17
CA ARG A 193 5.62 -7.85 3.42
C ARG A 193 5.90 -6.36 3.20
N SER A 194 4.95 -5.45 3.21
CA SER A 194 5.17 -3.99 3.05
C SER A 194 4.73 -3.26 4.32
N ARG A 195 5.72 -2.90 5.16
CA ARG A 195 5.50 -2.33 6.50
C ARG A 195 6.30 -1.06 6.70
N THR A 196 5.65 -0.05 7.29
CA THR A 196 6.17 1.29 7.51
C THR A 196 5.67 1.85 8.86
N ARG A 197 6.19 3.01 9.28
CA ARG A 197 5.69 3.80 10.41
C ARG A 197 5.43 5.23 9.98
N ALA A 198 4.20 5.68 10.19
CA ALA A 198 3.76 7.05 9.97
C ALA A 198 4.06 7.96 11.17
N ASP A 199 5.34 8.06 11.58
CA ASP A 199 5.73 8.80 12.78
C ASP A 199 5.59 10.32 12.58
N ARG A 200 6.09 10.87 11.45
CA ARG A 200 5.95 12.28 11.07
C ARG A 200 4.49 12.64 10.83
N SER A 201 3.75 11.77 10.15
CA SER A 201 2.34 12.06 9.81
C SER A 201 1.46 12.16 11.05
N ARG A 202 1.76 11.41 12.13
CA ARG A 202 1.10 11.55 13.43
C ARG A 202 1.53 12.80 14.22
N GLU A 203 2.71 13.34 13.96
CA GLU A 203 3.19 14.56 14.63
C GLU A 203 2.46 15.83 14.16
N ILE A 204 1.84 15.81 12.97
CA ILE A 204 1.16 16.97 12.41
C ILE A 204 -0.35 17.04 12.72
N GLY A 205 -0.91 16.03 13.41
CA GLY A 205 -2.31 15.99 13.85
C GLY A 205 -3.00 14.68 13.50
#